data_AF-A0AAP8N6D0-F1
#
_entry.id   AF-A0AAP8N6D0-F1
#
_cell.length_a   1.000
_cell.length_b   1.000
_cell.length_c   1.000
_cell.angle_alpha   90.00
_cell.angle_beta   90.00
_cell.angle_gamma   90.00
#
_symmetry.space_group_name_H-M   'P 1'
#
loop_
_entity.id
_entity.type
_entity.pdbx_description
1 polymer ?
#
loop_
_entity_poly.entity_id
_entity_poly.type
_entity_poly.pdbx_seq_one_letter_code
_entity_poly.pdbx_strand_id
1 'polypeptide(L)' 'IMMDMVFNHTSIQHPWFKKAVKGEGKYKDYYIFNDGKDKDFPLKGPWYRAGKQFYHAFFWEGMPDLNLDNEDVRNEIYK' A
#
# COMPACT_ATOMS: atom_id res chain seq x y z
N ILE A 1 -16.45 16.84 -19.54
CA ILE A 1 -15.77 16.99 -18.24
C ILE A 1 -14.67 15.94 -18.22
N MET A 2 -13.43 16.32 -17.92
CA MET A 2 -12.33 15.38 -17.69
C MET A 2 -11.96 15.42 -16.22
N MET A 3 -11.65 14.26 -15.64
CA MET A 3 -11.24 14.11 -14.24
C MET A 3 -9.85 13.51 -14.20
N ASP A 4 -9.02 14.02 -13.29
CA ASP A 4 -7.72 13.46 -12.97
C ASP A 4 -7.86 12.47 -11.80
N MET A 5 -7.24 11.30 -11.93
CA MET A 5 -7.36 10.20 -10.97
C MET A 5 -6.01 9.54 -10.76
N VAL A 6 -5.63 9.41 -9.48
CA VAL A 6 -4.38 8.75 -9.08
C VAL A 6 -4.71 7.44 -8.36
N PHE A 7 -4.34 6.32 -8.96
CA PHE A 7 -4.66 4.98 -8.45
C PHE A 7 -3.47 4.25 -7.82
N ASN A 8 -2.28 4.86 -7.81
CA ASN A 8 -1.05 4.18 -7.37
C ASN A 8 -0.93 4.06 -5.85
N HIS A 9 -1.50 5.01 -5.10
CA HIS A 9 -1.34 5.11 -3.65
C HIS A 9 -2.58 5.72 -3.00
N THR A 10 -2.62 5.65 -1.68
CA THR A 10 -3.60 6.37 -0.86
C THR A 10 -2.90 7.05 0.30
N SER A 11 -3.59 7.91 1.05
CA SER A 11 -3.02 8.48 2.29
C SER A 11 -2.84 7.41 3.38
N ILE A 12 -1.82 7.54 4.23
CA ILE A 12 -1.74 6.76 5.50
C ILE A 12 -2.98 6.94 6.40
N GLN A 13 -3.75 8.02 6.20
CA GLN A 13 -5.00 8.23 6.93
C GLN A 13 -6.18 7.42 6.38
N HIS A 14 -6.03 6.83 5.18
CA HIS A 14 -7.06 6.08 4.50
C HIS A 14 -7.48 4.85 5.32
N PRO A 15 -8.80 4.54 5.38
CA PRO A 15 -9.28 3.40 6.16
C PRO A 15 -8.64 2.08 5.75
N TRP A 16 -8.33 1.88 4.47
CA TRP A 16 -7.65 0.66 4.01
C TRP A 16 -6.26 0.53 4.63
N PHE A 17 -5.44 1.58 4.61
CA PHE A 17 -4.09 1.51 5.17
C PHE A 17 -4.11 1.27 6.68
N LYS A 18 -5.00 1.94 7.42
CA LYS A 18 -5.17 1.73 8.86
C LYS A 18 -5.56 0.29 9.20
N LYS A 19 -6.41 -0.34 8.37
CA LYS A 19 -6.81 -1.75 8.52
C LYS A 19 -5.68 -2.70 8.11
N ALA A 20 -4.95 -2.35 7.05
CA ALA A 20 -3.82 -3.12 6.54
C ALA A 20 -2.70 -3.25 7.58
N VAL A 21 -2.32 -2.13 8.22
CA VAL A 21 -1.30 -2.09 9.29
C VAL A 21 -1.72 -2.92 10.51
N LYS A 22 -3.02 -3.09 10.74
CA LYS A 22 -3.56 -3.95 11.80
C LYS A 22 -3.71 -5.41 11.38
N GLY A 23 -3.44 -5.75 10.11
CA GLY A 23 -3.61 -7.10 9.57
C GLY A 23 -5.09 -7.52 9.44
N GLU A 24 -6.00 -6.57 9.29
CA GLU A 24 -7.45 -6.86 9.27
C GLU A 24 -7.92 -7.38 7.90
N GLY A 25 -8.27 -8.66 7.84
CA GLY A 25 -8.97 -9.26 6.70
C GLY A 25 -8.24 -9.11 5.36
N LYS A 26 -8.98 -8.78 4.30
CA LYS A 26 -8.43 -8.58 2.94
C LYS A 26 -7.49 -7.36 2.82
N TYR A 27 -7.60 -6.38 3.72
CA TYR A 27 -6.84 -5.14 3.62
C TYR A 27 -5.35 -5.33 3.87
N LYS A 28 -4.95 -6.41 4.56
CA LYS A 28 -3.52 -6.73 4.77
C LYS A 28 -2.74 -6.83 3.45
N ASP A 29 -3.41 -7.25 2.38
CA ASP A 29 -2.82 -7.48 1.06
C ASP A 29 -3.07 -6.30 0.09
N TYR A 30 -3.71 -5.22 0.56
CA TYR A 30 -4.00 -4.03 -0.26
C TYR A 30 -2.79 -3.14 -0.47
N TYR A 31 -1.76 -3.28 0.36
CA TYR A 31 -0.51 -2.54 0.30
C TYR A 31 0.65 -3.51 0.33
N ILE A 32 1.83 -3.01 0.00
CA ILE A 32 3.03 -3.82 -0.17
C ILE A 32 3.84 -3.74 1.13
N PHE A 33 3.81 -4.81 1.92
CA PHE A 33 4.52 -4.93 3.19
C PHE A 33 5.72 -5.88 3.10
N ASN A 34 6.71 -5.66 3.96
CA ASN A 34 7.86 -6.54 4.16
C ASN A 34 8.22 -6.59 5.65
N ASP A 35 8.52 -7.77 6.17
CA ASP A 35 8.89 -7.98 7.59
C ASP A 35 10.28 -7.43 7.95
N GLY A 36 11.03 -6.88 6.99
CA GLY A 36 12.40 -6.39 7.17
C GLY A 36 13.43 -7.51 7.35
N LYS A 37 13.04 -8.76 7.07
CA LYS A 37 13.92 -9.94 7.12
C LYS A 37 14.61 -10.22 5.79
N ASP A 38 13.96 -9.87 4.68
CA ASP A 38 14.55 -9.98 3.36
C ASP A 38 15.33 -8.72 3.01
N LYS A 39 16.61 -8.89 2.68
CA LYS A 39 17.43 -7.81 2.10
C LYS A 39 16.97 -7.42 0.70
N ASP A 40 16.12 -8.24 0.08
CA ASP A 40 15.49 -7.98 -1.21
C ASP A 40 14.08 -7.45 -0.99
N PHE A 41 14.00 -6.15 -0.73
CA PHE A 41 12.73 -5.44 -0.90
C PHE A 41 12.28 -5.60 -2.37
N PRO A 42 11.07 -6.14 -2.63
CA PRO A 42 10.67 -6.55 -3.98
C PRO A 42 10.54 -5.37 -4.96
N LEU A 43 10.39 -4.16 -4.42
CA LEU A 43 10.26 -2.93 -5.19
C LEU A 43 11.40 -1.97 -4.90
N LYS A 44 11.85 -1.29 -5.96
CA LYS A 44 12.75 -0.15 -5.86
C LYS A 44 12.07 1.02 -5.16
N GLY A 45 12.86 1.83 -4.46
CA GLY A 45 12.38 3.03 -3.77
C GLY A 45 12.35 2.87 -2.25
N PRO A 46 11.85 3.89 -1.54
CA PRO A 46 11.89 3.94 -0.09
C PRO A 46 10.84 3.03 0.55
N TRP A 47 11.20 2.55 1.73
CA TRP A 47 10.37 1.74 2.60
C TRP A 47 10.31 2.39 3.97
N TYR A 48 9.11 2.45 4.55
CA TYR A 48 8.85 3.15 5.81
C TYR A 48 8.29 2.18 6.85
N ARG A 49 8.59 2.43 8.11
CA ARG A 49 8.24 1.50 9.20
C ARG A 49 6.78 1.65 9.62
N ALA A 50 6.05 0.54 9.68
CA ALA A 50 4.72 0.42 10.27
C ALA A 50 4.73 -0.69 11.34
N GLY A 51 5.02 -0.30 12.58
CA GLY A 51 5.14 -1.24 13.70
C GLY A 51 6.33 -2.20 13.54
N LYS A 52 6.02 -3.48 13.29
CA LYS A 52 7.02 -4.55 13.10
C LYS A 52 7.37 -4.80 11.63
N GLN A 53 6.62 -4.21 10.70
CA GLN A 53 6.82 -4.37 9.26
C GLN A 53 7.24 -3.03 8.64
N PHE A 54 7.64 -3.09 7.38
CA PHE A 54 7.86 -1.94 6.51
C PHE A 54 6.82 -1.96 5.40
N TYR A 55 6.40 -0.80 4.92
CA TYR A 55 5.56 -0.64 3.74
C TYR A 55 6.28 0.17 2.67
N HIS A 56 5.96 -0.10 1.41
CA HIS A 56 6.47 0.65 0.28
C HIS A 56 5.66 1.92 0.04
N ALA A 57 6.34 3.03 -0.20
CA ALA A 57 5.71 4.31 -0.53
C ALA A 57 6.65 5.14 -1.41
N PHE A 58 6.55 5.02 -2.72
CA PHE A 58 7.56 5.53 -3.65
C PHE A 58 7.80 7.04 -3.55
N PHE A 59 6.72 7.83 -3.36
CA PHE A 59 6.81 9.29 -3.35
C PHE A 59 7.24 9.85 -1.98
N TRP A 60 6.51 9.52 -0.92
CA TRP A 60 6.87 9.85 0.47
C TRP A 60 6.04 9.02 1.45
N GLU A 61 6.41 9.03 2.73
CA GLU A 61 5.80 8.16 3.76
C GLU A 61 4.29 8.30 3.91
N GLY A 62 3.73 9.49 3.61
CA GLY A 62 2.29 9.71 3.70
C GLY A 62 1.46 9.08 2.57
N MET A 63 2.11 8.54 1.53
CA MET A 63 1.49 7.99 0.33
C MET A 63 1.89 6.51 0.10
N PRO A 64 1.45 5.58 0.97
CA PRO A 64 1.67 4.14 0.78
C PRO A 64 1.07 3.66 -0.55
N ASP A 65 1.89 2.92 -1.30
CA ASP A 65 1.52 2.38 -2.60
C ASP A 65 0.60 1.17 -2.46
N LEU A 66 -0.44 1.15 -3.31
CA LEU A 66 -1.38 0.05 -3.41
C LEU A 66 -0.71 -1.14 -4.10
N ASN A 67 -1.06 -2.34 -3.66
CA ASN A 67 -0.69 -3.57 -4.34
C ASN A 67 -1.61 -3.80 -5.56
N LEU A 68 -1.23 -3.30 -6.73
CA LEU A 68 -2.02 -3.43 -7.95
C LEU A 68 -2.03 -4.85 -8.55
N ASP A 69 -1.14 -5.75 -8.08
CA ASP A 69 -1.21 -7.17 -8.44
C ASP A 69 -2.43 -7.85 -7.77
N ASN A 70 -2.88 -7.32 -6.63
CA ASN A 70 -4.05 -7.81 -5.92
C ASN A 70 -5.34 -7.52 -6.72
N GLU A 71 -6.06 -8.58 -7.10
CA GLU A 71 -7.34 -8.50 -7.82
C GLU A 71 -8.40 -7.74 -7.02
N ASP A 72 -8.43 -7.86 -5.69
CA ASP A 72 -9.39 -7.12 -4.86
C ASP A 72 -9.16 -5.60 -4.96
N VAL A 73 -7.90 -5.16 -5.01
CA VAL A 73 -7.56 -3.74 -5.18
C VAL A 73 -8.01 -3.25 -6.55
N ARG A 74 -7.69 -4.00 -7.62
CA ARG A 74 -8.13 -3.65 -8.98
C ARG A 74 -9.65 -3.60 -9.10
N ASN A 75 -10.34 -4.55 -8.47
CA ASN A 75 -11.80 -4.58 -8.43
C ASN A 75 -12.41 -3.39 -7.67
N GLU A 76 -11.77 -2.84 -6.64
CA GLU A 76 -12.24 -1.59 -6.00
C GLU A 76 -11.97 -0.35 -6.88
N ILE A 77 -10.92 -0.35 -7.71
CA ILE A 77 -10.60 0.75 -8.64
C ILE A 77 -11.57 0.81 -9.83
N TYR A 78 -12.03 -0.34 -10.33
CA TYR A 78 -12.93 -0.41 -11.48
C TYR A 78 -14.40 -0.14 -11.15
N LYS A 79 -14.74 0.02 -9.87
CA LYS A 79 -16.09 0.42 -9.43
C LYS A 79 -16.32 1.92 -9.61
#